data_AF-A0A256XD39-F1
#
_entry.id   AF-A0A256XD39-F1
#
_cell.length_a   1.000
_cell.length_b   1.000
_cell.length_c   1.000
_cell.angle_alpha   90.00
_cell.angle_beta   90.00
_cell.angle_gamma   90.00
#
_symmetry.space_group_name_H-M   'P 1'
#
loop_
_entity.id
_entity.type
_entity.pdbx_description
1 polymer ?
#
loop_
_entity_poly.entity_id
_entity_poly.type
_entity_poly.pdbx_seq_one_letter_code
_entity_poly.pdbx_strand_id
1 'polypeptide(L)'
;MHLLRNANPAKIPEEITIFATFSRWKDAALDYLYTACKFKTATLLGLEWIRKNQVYDLTKLYHEVLYKVMKNKRYSIGSSLVLEEIWKSTKTLEVNIQDVELSNWLMFQAMGDKDKNSNLNIRLIEPDKVEVLILNRVADRYYRDIVKVNVPKGYRHIFEKVYELGSSKQLAYLGRIYINNCWCDYPFEEVVNCEVQFSIPTKLYIDLKKRYSKNNGRLISGIDFNDDRIN
;
A
#
# COMPACT_ATOMS: atom_id res chain seq x y z
N MET A 1 -26.19 -13.57 26.29
CA MET A 1 -24.76 -13.18 26.37
C MET A 1 -23.86 -14.37 26.02
N HIS A 2 -24.03 -14.96 24.83
CA HIS A 2 -23.32 -16.18 24.40
C HIS A 2 -23.11 -16.20 22.88
N LEU A 3 -22.20 -15.37 22.36
CA LEU A 3 -21.79 -15.40 20.94
C LEU A 3 -20.29 -15.11 20.71
N LEU A 4 -19.42 -15.31 21.71
CA LEU A 4 -17.97 -15.08 21.58
C LEU A 4 -17.15 -16.32 21.98
N ARG A 5 -17.48 -17.50 21.44
CA ARG A 5 -16.72 -18.75 21.74
C ARG A 5 -16.07 -19.44 20.53
N ASN A 6 -16.22 -18.92 19.32
CA ASN A 6 -15.59 -19.50 18.12
C ASN A 6 -14.71 -18.49 17.37
N ALA A 7 -13.92 -17.68 18.08
CA ALA A 7 -12.84 -16.95 17.43
C ALA A 7 -11.69 -17.94 17.19
N ASN A 8 -11.47 -18.34 15.94
CA ASN A 8 -10.20 -18.95 15.54
C ASN A 8 -9.04 -18.06 16.04
N PRO A 9 -7.94 -18.63 16.57
CA PRO A 9 -6.81 -17.82 16.98
C PRO A 9 -6.36 -16.96 15.81
N ALA A 10 -6.23 -15.65 16.04
CA ALA A 10 -5.86 -14.70 14.99
C ALA A 10 -4.52 -15.12 14.39
N LYS A 11 -4.53 -15.54 13.11
CA LYS A 11 -3.30 -15.85 12.39
C LYS A 11 -2.49 -14.56 12.26
N ILE A 12 -1.22 -14.60 12.65
CA ILE A 12 -0.30 -13.47 12.48
C ILE A 12 -0.26 -13.10 10.98
N PRO A 13 -0.43 -11.83 10.60
CA PRO A 13 -0.35 -11.40 9.20
C PRO A 13 0.99 -11.77 8.59
N GLU A 14 0.99 -12.18 7.32
CA GLU A 14 2.23 -12.54 6.60
C GLU A 14 3.08 -11.30 6.28
N GLU A 15 2.42 -10.16 6.06
CA GLU A 15 3.04 -8.86 5.81
C GLU A 15 2.51 -7.80 6.79
N ILE A 16 3.35 -6.79 7.04
CA ILE A 16 3.04 -5.59 7.80
C ILE A 16 3.42 -4.35 6.99
N THR A 17 2.62 -3.31 7.12
CA THR A 17 2.86 -2.04 6.43
C THR A 17 3.68 -1.10 7.31
N ILE A 18 4.80 -0.62 6.77
CA ILE A 18 5.51 0.55 7.33
C ILE A 18 5.20 1.78 6.48
N PHE A 19 5.25 2.97 7.07
CA PHE A 19 4.91 4.19 6.35
C PHE A 19 5.79 5.39 6.72
N ALA A 20 5.85 6.35 5.80
CA ALA A 20 6.44 7.66 5.97
C ALA A 20 5.59 8.71 5.23
N THR A 21 5.66 9.97 5.64
CA THR A 21 4.83 11.03 5.06
C THR A 21 5.63 11.97 4.18
N PHE A 22 4.98 12.59 3.20
CA PHE A 22 5.56 13.66 2.40
C PHE A 22 4.45 14.54 1.81
N SER A 23 4.82 15.70 1.27
CA SER A 23 3.88 16.62 0.64
C SER A 23 4.33 16.97 -0.78
N ARG A 24 3.35 17.28 -1.63
CA ARG A 24 3.55 17.85 -2.96
C ARG A 24 2.66 19.07 -3.16
N TRP A 25 3.14 19.99 -3.99
CA TRP A 25 2.52 21.28 -4.27
C TRP A 25 2.27 21.46 -5.77
N LYS A 26 1.34 22.33 -6.14
CA LYS A 26 1.05 22.76 -7.53
C LYS A 26 0.75 21.57 -8.47
N ASP A 27 1.30 21.62 -9.68
CA ASP A 27 1.14 20.60 -10.71
C ASP A 27 1.49 19.19 -10.23
N ALA A 28 2.53 19.03 -9.40
CA ALA A 28 2.87 17.73 -8.85
C ALA A 28 1.73 17.21 -7.96
N ALA A 29 1.13 18.06 -7.11
CA ALA A 29 0.00 17.65 -6.28
C ALA A 29 -1.18 17.14 -7.13
N LEU A 30 -1.47 17.85 -8.22
CA LEU A 30 -2.55 17.55 -9.14
C LEU A 30 -2.28 16.28 -9.95
N ASP A 31 -1.03 16.02 -10.32
CA ASP A 31 -0.61 14.78 -10.98
C ASP A 31 -0.73 13.55 -10.05
N TYR A 32 -0.45 13.70 -8.74
CA TYR A 32 -0.68 12.65 -7.75
C TYR A 32 -2.16 12.34 -7.59
N LEU A 33 -3.02 13.35 -7.47
CA LEU A 33 -4.47 13.19 -7.44
C LEU A 33 -4.97 12.51 -8.71
N TYR A 34 -4.49 12.95 -9.88
CA TYR A 34 -4.87 12.36 -11.16
C TYR A 34 -4.50 10.88 -11.24
N THR A 35 -3.29 10.52 -10.79
CA THR A 35 -2.82 9.13 -10.72
C THR A 35 -3.71 8.29 -9.79
N ALA A 36 -4.01 8.79 -8.59
CA ALA A 36 -4.88 8.11 -7.62
C ALA A 36 -6.32 7.95 -8.14
N CYS A 37 -6.88 8.99 -8.77
CA CYS A 37 -8.20 8.94 -9.38
C CYS A 37 -8.26 7.91 -10.51
N LYS A 38 -7.27 7.88 -11.42
CA LYS A 38 -7.18 6.86 -12.48
C LYS A 38 -7.10 5.44 -11.92
N PHE A 39 -6.31 5.24 -10.87
CA PHE A 39 -6.19 3.96 -10.18
C PHE A 39 -7.53 3.54 -9.55
N LYS A 40 -8.21 4.47 -8.86
CA LYS A 40 -9.54 4.22 -8.29
C LYS A 40 -10.56 3.89 -9.37
N THR A 41 -10.60 4.62 -10.47
CA THR A 41 -11.48 4.34 -11.61
C THR A 41 -11.23 2.96 -12.21
N ALA A 42 -9.96 2.57 -12.38
CA ALA A 42 -9.63 1.22 -12.84
C ALA A 42 -10.18 0.16 -11.87
N THR A 43 -10.01 0.39 -10.57
CA THR A 43 -10.48 -0.53 -9.52
C THR A 43 -12.01 -0.60 -9.49
N LEU A 44 -12.72 0.53 -9.58
CA LEU A 44 -14.18 0.58 -9.64
C LEU A 44 -14.72 -0.20 -10.85
N LEU A 45 -14.20 0.09 -12.04
CA LEU A 45 -14.61 -0.61 -13.26
C LEU A 45 -14.28 -2.11 -13.20
N GLY A 46 -13.17 -2.48 -12.56
CA GLY A 46 -12.82 -3.87 -12.32
C GLY A 46 -13.80 -4.57 -11.36
N LEU A 47 -14.24 -3.88 -10.30
CA LEU A 47 -15.26 -4.39 -9.39
C LEU A 47 -16.60 -4.61 -10.12
N GLU A 48 -17.03 -3.67 -10.97
CA GLU A 48 -18.23 -3.84 -11.81
C GLU A 48 -18.10 -5.05 -12.75
N TRP A 49 -16.92 -5.25 -13.34
CA TRP A 49 -16.66 -6.41 -14.18
C TRP A 49 -16.78 -7.71 -13.38
N ILE A 50 -16.24 -7.77 -12.16
CA ILE A 50 -16.36 -8.95 -11.28
C ILE A 50 -17.82 -9.19 -10.90
N ARG A 51 -18.58 -8.15 -10.55
CA ARG A 51 -20.02 -8.23 -10.26
C ARG A 51 -20.81 -8.76 -11.45
N LYS A 52 -20.51 -8.31 -12.66
CA LYS A 52 -21.19 -8.78 -13.87
C LYS A 52 -20.90 -10.24 -14.17
N ASN A 53 -19.65 -10.67 -14.04
CA ASN A 53 -19.22 -12.02 -14.44
C ASN A 53 -19.27 -13.03 -13.28
N GLN A 54 -19.47 -12.59 -12.05
CA GLN A 54 -19.48 -13.41 -10.83
C GLN A 54 -18.19 -14.25 -10.67
N VAL A 55 -17.05 -13.73 -11.12
CA VAL A 55 -15.76 -14.41 -11.05
C VAL A 55 -14.61 -13.40 -10.94
N TYR A 56 -13.56 -13.79 -10.25
CA TYR A 56 -12.25 -13.12 -10.32
C TYR A 56 -11.35 -13.89 -11.29
N ASP A 57 -11.02 -13.25 -12.42
CA ASP A 57 -10.04 -13.76 -13.41
C ASP A 57 -9.04 -12.64 -13.71
N LEU A 58 -7.83 -12.77 -13.18
CA LEU A 58 -6.78 -11.75 -13.30
C LEU A 58 -6.47 -11.42 -14.77
N THR A 59 -6.38 -12.43 -15.63
CA THR A 59 -5.96 -12.24 -17.03
C THR A 59 -7.00 -11.44 -17.78
N LYS A 60 -8.28 -11.83 -17.69
CA LYS A 60 -9.37 -11.11 -18.34
C LYS A 60 -9.55 -9.71 -17.76
N LEU A 61 -9.57 -9.59 -16.44
CA LEU A 61 -9.71 -8.31 -15.75
C LEU A 61 -8.60 -7.32 -16.16
N TYR A 62 -7.36 -7.80 -16.22
CA TYR A 62 -6.21 -7.00 -16.65
C TYR A 62 -6.38 -6.47 -18.09
N HIS A 63 -6.66 -7.36 -19.05
CA HIS A 63 -6.71 -7.01 -20.47
C HIS A 63 -7.98 -6.27 -20.88
N GLU A 64 -9.13 -6.62 -20.30
CA GLU A 64 -10.42 -6.07 -20.68
C GLU A 64 -10.71 -4.72 -20.03
N VAL A 65 -10.17 -4.48 -18.82
CA VAL A 65 -10.52 -3.32 -18.00
C VAL A 65 -9.29 -2.58 -17.51
N LEU A 66 -8.48 -3.19 -16.64
CA LEU A 66 -7.50 -2.44 -15.82
C LEU A 66 -6.45 -1.74 -16.67
N TYR A 67 -5.84 -2.45 -17.62
CA TYR A 67 -4.77 -1.90 -18.46
C TYR A 67 -5.26 -0.84 -19.46
N LYS A 68 -6.53 -0.90 -19.86
CA LYS A 68 -7.14 0.12 -20.74
C LYS A 68 -7.28 1.46 -20.01
N VAL A 69 -7.54 1.43 -18.70
CA VAL A 69 -7.68 2.63 -17.87
C VAL A 69 -6.32 3.10 -17.36
N MET A 70 -5.59 2.19 -16.73
CA MET A 70 -4.29 2.44 -16.10
C MET A 70 -3.20 1.83 -16.98
N LYS A 71 -2.78 2.56 -18.02
CA LYS A 71 -1.78 2.15 -19.05
C LYS A 71 -0.35 1.93 -18.51
N ASN A 72 -0.23 1.39 -17.30
CA ASN A 72 0.97 0.95 -16.64
C ASN A 72 0.71 -0.44 -16.06
N LYS A 73 1.49 -1.42 -16.50
CA LYS A 73 1.35 -2.83 -16.09
C LYS A 73 1.33 -3.01 -14.57
N ARG A 74 2.23 -2.35 -13.84
CA ARG A 74 2.40 -2.55 -12.39
C ARG A 74 1.27 -1.93 -11.58
N TYR A 75 0.76 -0.76 -11.99
CA TYR A 75 -0.41 -0.16 -11.35
C TYR A 75 -1.69 -0.93 -11.70
N SER A 76 -1.83 -1.45 -12.92
CA SER A 76 -2.94 -2.35 -13.26
C SER A 76 -2.95 -3.61 -12.39
N ILE A 77 -1.79 -4.26 -12.22
CA ILE A 77 -1.65 -5.40 -11.30
C ILE A 77 -1.90 -4.96 -9.85
N GLY A 78 -1.44 -3.78 -9.46
CA GLY A 78 -1.73 -3.23 -8.12
C GLY A 78 -3.22 -3.08 -7.86
N SER A 79 -4.01 -2.66 -8.85
CA SER A 79 -5.47 -2.58 -8.77
C SER A 79 -6.12 -3.96 -8.71
N SER A 80 -5.62 -4.93 -9.48
CA SER A 80 -6.13 -6.31 -9.43
C SER A 80 -5.90 -6.98 -8.07
N LEU A 81 -4.84 -6.62 -7.34
CA LEU A 81 -4.60 -7.11 -5.98
C LEU A 81 -5.66 -6.61 -5.00
N VAL A 82 -6.06 -5.33 -5.08
CA VAL A 82 -7.17 -4.78 -4.27
C VAL A 82 -8.46 -5.56 -4.56
N LEU A 83 -8.74 -5.83 -5.84
CA LEU A 83 -9.92 -6.58 -6.25
C LEU A 83 -9.87 -8.05 -5.83
N GLU A 84 -8.69 -8.67 -5.82
CA GLU A 84 -8.48 -10.03 -5.33
C GLU A 84 -8.76 -10.11 -3.83
N GLU A 85 -8.24 -9.16 -3.04
CA GLU A 85 -8.47 -9.09 -1.60
C GLU A 85 -9.94 -8.89 -1.28
N ILE A 86 -10.63 -8.02 -2.01
CA ILE A 86 -12.09 -7.85 -1.90
C ILE A 86 -12.82 -9.16 -2.21
N TRP A 87 -12.50 -9.79 -3.34
CA TRP A 87 -13.13 -11.05 -3.74
C TRP A 87 -12.90 -12.18 -2.72
N LYS A 88 -11.69 -12.34 -2.20
CA LYS A 88 -11.39 -13.31 -1.14
C LYS A 88 -12.14 -12.99 0.15
N SER A 89 -12.24 -11.71 0.51
CA SER A 89 -12.95 -11.27 1.71
C SER A 89 -14.45 -11.54 1.62
N THR A 90 -15.09 -11.29 0.48
CA THR A 90 -16.52 -11.61 0.31
C THR A 90 -16.81 -13.10 0.43
N LYS A 91 -15.94 -13.95 -0.12
CA LYS A 91 -16.07 -15.41 0.06
C LYS A 91 -15.85 -15.84 1.51
N THR A 92 -14.89 -15.23 2.20
CA THR A 92 -14.57 -15.57 3.59
C THR A 92 -15.65 -15.10 4.57
N LEU A 93 -16.24 -13.93 4.32
CA LEU A 93 -17.29 -13.32 5.16
C LEU A 93 -18.71 -13.69 4.70
N GLU A 94 -18.85 -14.50 3.66
CA GLU A 94 -20.13 -14.88 3.05
C GLU A 94 -21.01 -13.67 2.65
N VAL A 95 -20.36 -12.57 2.27
CA VAL A 95 -21.01 -11.34 1.80
C VAL A 95 -21.21 -11.40 0.28
N ASN A 96 -22.34 -10.91 -0.21
CA ASN A 96 -22.57 -10.82 -1.64
C ASN A 96 -21.70 -9.70 -2.25
N ILE A 97 -20.97 -10.01 -3.34
CA ILE A 97 -20.12 -9.04 -4.03
C ILE A 97 -20.90 -7.85 -4.61
N GLN A 98 -22.20 -8.01 -4.84
CA GLN A 98 -23.08 -6.92 -5.27
C GLN A 98 -23.21 -5.82 -4.22
N ASP A 99 -23.11 -6.17 -2.94
CA ASP A 99 -23.31 -5.25 -1.82
C ASP A 99 -22.00 -4.55 -1.38
N VAL A 100 -20.86 -4.93 -1.97
CA VAL A 100 -19.55 -4.38 -1.60
C VAL A 100 -19.27 -3.08 -2.30
N GLU A 101 -19.11 -1.99 -1.57
CA GLU A 101 -18.73 -0.68 -2.13
C GLU A 101 -17.27 -0.33 -1.84
N LEU A 102 -16.63 0.38 -2.78
CA LEU A 102 -15.31 0.96 -2.51
C LEU A 102 -15.48 2.25 -1.71
N SER A 103 -14.77 2.37 -0.60
CA SER A 103 -14.79 3.60 0.19
C SER A 103 -14.12 4.78 -0.53
N ASN A 104 -14.21 5.97 0.08
CA ASN A 104 -13.69 7.21 -0.47
C ASN A 104 -12.16 7.39 -0.32
N TRP A 105 -11.40 6.30 -0.45
CA TRP A 105 -9.94 6.38 -0.48
C TRP A 105 -9.45 6.98 -1.80
N LEU A 106 -8.26 7.60 -1.74
CA LEU A 106 -7.44 7.99 -2.87
C LEU A 106 -6.05 7.40 -2.66
N MET A 107 -5.72 6.39 -3.46
CA MET A 107 -4.42 5.73 -3.40
C MET A 107 -4.07 5.12 -4.76
N PHE A 108 -2.80 4.78 -4.91
CA PHE A 108 -2.33 3.90 -5.97
C PHE A 108 -1.21 3.01 -5.44
N GLN A 109 -1.17 1.76 -5.91
CA GLN A 109 -0.17 0.79 -5.47
C GLN A 109 0.40 0.01 -6.63
N ALA A 110 1.63 -0.45 -6.48
CA ALA A 110 2.32 -1.29 -7.44
C ALA A 110 3.04 -2.40 -6.69
N MET A 111 2.98 -3.62 -7.23
CA MET A 111 3.74 -4.75 -6.72
C MET A 111 5.18 -4.73 -7.23
N GLY A 112 6.12 -4.98 -6.33
CA GLY A 112 7.52 -5.22 -6.66
C GLY A 112 7.74 -6.59 -7.29
N ASP A 113 8.90 -6.75 -7.92
CA ASP A 113 9.37 -7.95 -8.58
C ASP A 113 10.81 -8.20 -8.13
N LYS A 114 11.09 -9.41 -7.64
CA LYS A 114 12.43 -9.77 -7.13
C LYS A 114 13.47 -9.71 -8.24
N ASP A 115 13.08 -9.94 -9.49
CA ASP A 115 14.00 -9.92 -10.62
C ASP A 115 14.37 -8.49 -11.05
N LYS A 116 13.64 -7.47 -10.57
CA LYS A 116 13.74 -6.09 -11.06
C LYS A 116 13.78 -5.06 -9.91
N ASN A 117 14.92 -4.97 -9.20
CA ASN A 117 15.18 -3.95 -8.15
C ASN A 117 13.95 -3.67 -7.27
N SER A 118 13.26 -4.73 -6.85
CA SER A 118 11.99 -4.64 -6.13
C SER A 118 10.90 -3.89 -6.91
N ASN A 119 10.56 -2.66 -6.54
CA ASN A 119 9.39 -1.95 -7.06
C ASN A 119 9.78 -0.81 -8.02
N LEU A 120 9.61 -0.98 -9.32
CA LEU A 120 10.00 0.06 -10.28
C LEU A 120 9.08 1.28 -10.34
N ASN A 121 7.91 1.23 -9.70
CA ASN A 121 6.95 2.33 -9.71
C ASN A 121 6.99 3.14 -8.41
N ILE A 122 7.17 2.50 -7.26
CA ILE A 122 7.23 3.15 -5.95
C ILE A 122 8.37 2.51 -5.16
N ARG A 123 9.56 3.11 -5.16
CA ARG A 123 10.75 2.54 -4.49
C ARG A 123 11.50 3.51 -3.61
N LEU A 124 12.09 2.98 -2.54
CA LEU A 124 13.17 3.65 -1.84
C LEU A 124 14.41 3.67 -2.73
N ILE A 125 14.96 4.86 -2.93
CA ILE A 125 16.27 5.07 -3.57
C ILE A 125 17.33 5.49 -2.54
N GLU A 126 16.88 6.00 -1.39
CA GLU A 126 17.64 6.20 -0.16
C GLU A 126 16.69 5.91 1.01
N PRO A 127 17.17 5.72 2.25
CA PRO A 127 16.31 5.44 3.40
C PRO A 127 15.21 6.49 3.65
N ASP A 128 15.41 7.73 3.23
CA ASP A 128 14.45 8.84 3.34
C ASP A 128 14.07 9.45 1.98
N LYS A 129 14.38 8.79 0.87
CA LYS A 129 13.94 9.23 -0.47
C LYS A 129 13.25 8.13 -1.24
N VAL A 130 12.09 8.46 -1.79
CA VAL A 130 11.28 7.56 -2.60
C VAL A 130 11.19 8.12 -4.02
N GLU A 131 11.38 7.25 -4.99
CA GLU A 131 11.07 7.52 -6.38
C GLU A 131 9.70 6.95 -6.71
N VAL A 132 8.82 7.81 -7.23
CA VAL A 132 7.43 7.49 -7.57
C VAL A 132 7.21 7.75 -9.04
N LEU A 133 6.64 6.79 -9.75
CA LEU A 133 6.26 6.92 -11.15
C LEU A 133 4.84 7.51 -11.23
N ILE A 134 4.73 8.78 -11.59
CA ILE A 134 3.49 9.55 -11.56
C ILE A 134 2.98 9.78 -12.98
N LEU A 135 1.66 9.77 -13.17
CA LEU A 135 1.02 10.09 -14.45
C LEU A 135 0.80 11.60 -14.53
N ASN A 136 1.44 12.25 -15.51
CA ASN A 136 1.20 13.66 -15.78
C ASN A 136 -0.19 13.86 -16.39
N ARG A 137 -1.00 14.73 -15.77
CA ARG A 137 -2.40 14.97 -16.15
C ARG A 137 -2.59 15.62 -17.52
N VAL A 138 -1.61 16.41 -17.96
CA VAL A 138 -1.67 17.17 -19.23
C VAL A 138 -1.16 16.33 -20.39
N ALA A 139 0.00 15.69 -20.21
CA ALA A 139 0.68 14.95 -21.26
C ALA A 139 0.20 13.49 -21.41
N ASP A 140 -0.58 12.96 -20.47
CA ASP A 140 -0.96 11.53 -20.36
C ASP A 140 0.27 10.60 -20.43
N ARG A 141 1.38 11.01 -19.79
CA ARG A 141 2.66 10.28 -19.78
C ARG A 141 3.18 10.13 -18.36
N TYR A 142 3.79 8.99 -18.09
CA TYR A 142 4.42 8.72 -16.81
C TYR A 142 5.80 9.39 -16.73
N TYR A 143 6.11 9.99 -15.58
CA TYR A 143 7.43 10.51 -15.24
C TYR A 143 7.82 10.08 -13.83
N ARG A 144 9.12 10.17 -13.50
CA ARG A 144 9.64 9.84 -12.17
C ARG A 144 9.74 11.10 -11.33
N ASP A 145 9.11 11.08 -10.18
CA ASP A 145 9.21 12.10 -9.15
C ASP A 145 10.01 11.55 -7.96
N ILE A 146 10.98 12.33 -7.47
CA ILE A 146 11.81 11.95 -6.32
C ILE A 146 11.38 12.78 -5.11
N VAL A 147 10.78 12.11 -4.13
CA VAL A 147 10.29 12.73 -2.89
C VAL A 147 11.24 12.44 -1.75
N LYS A 148 11.49 13.45 -0.91
CA LYS A 148 12.04 13.22 0.43
C LYS A 148 10.87 12.93 1.37
N VAL A 149 10.98 11.88 2.17
CA VAL A 149 9.92 11.43 3.09
C VAL A 149 10.34 11.64 4.55
N ASN A 150 9.36 11.99 5.37
CA ASN A 150 9.50 12.14 6.81
C ASN A 150 9.34 10.77 7.46
N VAL A 151 10.47 10.05 7.59
CA VAL A 151 10.50 8.75 8.26
C VAL A 151 10.37 8.95 9.78
N PRO A 152 9.41 8.30 10.46
CA PRO A 152 9.32 8.38 11.91
C PRO A 152 10.59 7.85 12.58
N LYS A 153 11.10 8.54 13.61
CA LYS A 153 12.40 8.22 14.24
C LYS A 153 12.54 6.75 14.64
N GLY A 154 11.47 6.15 15.18
CA GLY A 154 11.43 4.74 15.60
C GLY A 154 11.50 3.71 14.46
N TYR A 155 11.31 4.15 13.21
CA TYR A 155 11.25 3.30 12.01
C TYR A 155 12.45 3.48 11.08
N ARG A 156 13.38 4.41 11.39
CA ARG A 156 14.53 4.72 10.54
C ARG A 156 15.35 3.49 10.14
N HIS A 157 15.72 2.67 11.12
CA HIS A 157 16.49 1.44 10.89
C HIS A 157 15.72 0.43 10.01
N ILE A 158 14.38 0.44 10.07
CA ILE A 158 13.56 -0.43 9.23
C ILE A 158 13.61 0.06 7.78
N PHE A 159 13.45 1.36 7.55
CA PHE A 159 13.57 1.95 6.21
C PHE A 159 14.96 1.73 5.60
N GLU A 160 16.03 1.88 6.40
CA GLU A 160 17.40 1.57 6.00
C GLU A 160 17.52 0.10 5.54
N LYS A 161 16.95 -0.84 6.31
CA LYS A 161 17.00 -2.27 5.94
C LYS A 161 16.15 -2.60 4.72
N VAL A 162 14.97 -2.00 4.59
CA VAL A 162 14.08 -2.19 3.43
C VAL A 162 14.75 -1.65 2.16
N TYR A 163 15.42 -0.50 2.25
CA TYR A 163 16.22 0.04 1.16
C TYR A 163 17.38 -0.91 0.77
N GLU A 164 18.15 -1.40 1.74
CA GLU A 164 19.26 -2.34 1.50
C GLU A 164 18.78 -3.63 0.81
N LEU A 165 17.73 -4.26 1.35
CA LEU A 165 17.19 -5.52 0.82
C LEU A 165 16.48 -5.32 -0.53
N GLY A 166 15.80 -4.20 -0.73
CA GLY A 166 15.16 -3.85 -2.00
C GLY A 166 16.19 -3.59 -3.10
N SER A 167 17.24 -2.84 -2.79
CA SER A 167 18.32 -2.50 -3.73
C SER A 167 19.19 -3.71 -4.09
N SER A 168 19.36 -4.65 -3.17
CA SER A 168 20.04 -5.93 -3.40
C SER A 168 19.15 -7.02 -4.02
N LYS A 169 17.91 -6.69 -4.40
CA LYS A 169 16.92 -7.62 -5.00
C LYS A 169 16.50 -8.78 -4.09
N GLN A 170 16.74 -8.67 -2.79
CA GLN A 170 16.39 -9.70 -1.80
C GLN A 170 14.96 -9.53 -1.28
N LEU A 171 14.39 -8.33 -1.39
CA LEU A 171 13.04 -8.00 -0.95
C LEU A 171 12.25 -7.33 -2.07
N ALA A 172 11.24 -8.03 -2.58
CA ALA A 172 10.16 -7.41 -3.34
C ALA A 172 9.05 -7.02 -2.37
N TYR A 173 8.56 -5.78 -2.46
CA TYR A 173 7.50 -5.27 -1.61
C TYR A 173 6.41 -4.59 -2.45
N LEU A 174 5.18 -4.61 -1.93
CA LEU A 174 4.12 -3.74 -2.42
C LEU A 174 4.42 -2.31 -1.96
N GLY A 175 4.51 -1.38 -2.91
CA GLY A 175 4.59 0.04 -2.64
C GLY A 175 3.23 0.67 -2.90
N ARG A 176 2.76 1.51 -1.97
CA ARG A 176 1.48 2.21 -2.05
C ARG A 176 1.69 3.68 -1.70
N ILE A 177 1.06 4.57 -2.45
CA ILE A 177 0.88 5.96 -2.06
C ILE A 177 -0.57 6.14 -1.67
N TYR A 178 -0.81 6.62 -0.46
CA TYR A 178 -2.13 6.97 0.06
C TYR A 178 -2.21 8.48 0.23
N ILE A 179 -3.27 9.11 -0.27
CA ILE A 179 -3.48 10.56 -0.16
C ILE A 179 -4.33 10.81 1.08
N ASN A 180 -3.72 11.40 2.11
CA ASN A 180 -4.37 11.64 3.40
C ASN A 180 -5.35 12.80 3.34
N ASN A 181 -4.91 13.91 2.75
CA ASN A 181 -5.73 15.09 2.54
C ASN A 181 -5.16 15.94 1.40
N CYS A 182 -6.03 16.79 0.86
CA CYS A 182 -5.69 17.82 -0.09
C CYS A 182 -6.20 19.16 0.43
N TRP A 183 -5.39 20.20 0.28
CA TRP A 183 -5.74 21.57 0.64
C TRP A 183 -5.60 22.45 -0.60
N CYS A 184 -6.58 23.32 -0.80
CA CYS A 184 -6.52 24.39 -1.79
C CYS A 184 -6.87 25.68 -1.06
N ASP A 185 -5.86 26.38 -0.54
CA ASP A 185 -6.09 27.69 0.09
C ASP A 185 -5.68 28.79 -0.88
N TYR A 186 -6.60 29.69 -1.20
CA TYR A 186 -6.25 30.91 -1.90
C TYR A 186 -5.53 31.86 -0.92
N PRO A 187 -4.36 32.45 -1.25
CA PRO A 187 -3.77 32.57 -2.58
C PRO A 187 -2.67 31.54 -2.91
N PHE A 188 -2.48 30.49 -2.11
CA PHE A 188 -1.35 29.55 -2.24
C PHE A 188 -1.80 28.08 -2.43
N GLU A 189 -1.76 27.69 -3.71
CA GLU A 189 -1.26 26.41 -4.25
C GLU A 189 -1.89 25.11 -3.72
N GLU A 190 -2.29 24.24 -4.64
CA GLU A 190 -2.82 22.92 -4.32
C GLU A 190 -1.76 22.07 -3.62
N VAL A 191 -2.04 21.63 -2.40
CA VAL A 191 -1.15 20.77 -1.59
C VAL A 191 -1.81 19.43 -1.37
N VAL A 192 -1.05 18.36 -1.58
CA VAL A 192 -1.43 17.01 -1.14
C VAL A 192 -0.46 16.51 -0.10
N ASN A 193 -1.00 15.98 1.00
CA ASN A 193 -0.22 15.23 1.95
C ASN A 193 -0.42 13.74 1.68
N CYS A 194 0.70 13.05 1.53
CA CYS A 194 0.75 11.67 1.13
C CYS A 194 1.45 10.83 2.20
N GLU A 195 1.00 9.59 2.32
CA GLU A 195 1.73 8.50 2.96
C GLU A 195 2.30 7.60 1.88
N VAL A 196 3.60 7.37 1.92
CA VAL A 196 4.18 6.21 1.26
C VAL A 196 4.13 5.03 2.23
N GLN A 197 3.61 3.91 1.75
CA GLN A 197 3.41 2.69 2.49
C GLN A 197 4.16 1.55 1.78
N PHE A 198 4.88 0.73 2.55
CA PHE A 198 5.58 -0.45 2.06
C PHE A 198 5.12 -1.67 2.86
N SER A 199 4.54 -2.66 2.17
CA SER A 199 4.21 -3.95 2.76
C SER A 199 5.46 -4.84 2.79
N ILE A 200 5.90 -5.20 3.98
CA ILE A 200 7.10 -6.02 4.19
C ILE A 200 6.75 -7.28 4.97
N PRO A 201 7.53 -8.37 4.85
CA PRO A 201 7.29 -9.58 5.63
C PRO A 201 7.26 -9.29 7.13
N THR A 202 6.23 -9.77 7.83
CA THR A 202 6.06 -9.57 9.28
C THR A 202 7.25 -10.10 10.07
N LYS A 203 7.85 -11.20 9.61
CA LYS A 203 9.08 -11.75 10.19
C LYS A 203 10.24 -10.75 10.17
N LEU A 204 10.46 -10.08 9.03
CA LEU A 204 11.50 -9.05 8.88
C LEU A 204 11.27 -7.90 9.86
N TYR A 205 10.04 -7.41 9.96
CA TYR A 205 9.68 -6.35 10.91
C TYR A 205 9.93 -6.76 12.36
N ILE A 206 9.45 -7.95 12.74
CA ILE A 206 9.61 -8.49 14.10
C ILE A 206 11.08 -8.61 14.46
N ASP A 207 11.92 -9.10 13.55
CA ASP A 207 13.35 -9.28 13.77
C ASP A 207 14.10 -7.96 13.93
N LEU A 208 13.70 -6.91 13.20
CA LEU A 208 14.28 -5.57 13.33
C LEU A 208 13.85 -4.85 14.61
N LYS A 209 12.62 -5.09 15.08
CA LYS A 209 12.07 -4.49 16.31
C LYS A 209 12.48 -5.23 17.59
N LYS A 210 13.10 -6.41 17.52
CA LYS A 210 13.60 -7.13 18.71
C LYS A 210 14.74 -6.33 19.38
N ARG A 211 14.40 -5.52 20.39
CA ARG A 211 15.36 -4.79 21.22
C ARG A 211 16.21 -5.69 22.13
N TYR A 212 15.70 -6.88 22.49
CA TYR A 212 16.37 -7.83 23.37
C TYR A 212 16.19 -9.26 22.86
N SER A 213 17.26 -10.06 22.92
CA SER A 213 17.25 -11.50 22.57
C SER A 213 16.64 -12.38 23.67
N LYS A 214 16.47 -11.83 24.88
CA LYS A 214 15.80 -12.44 26.02
C LYS A 214 14.70 -11.50 26.55
N ASN A 215 13.63 -12.09 27.05
CA ASN A 215 12.57 -11.35 27.72
C ASN A 215 13.12 -10.74 29.02
N ASN A 216 13.19 -9.41 29.09
CA ASN A 216 13.62 -8.66 30.29
C ASN A 216 12.42 -8.04 31.03
N GLY A 217 11.19 -8.34 30.63
CA GLY A 217 9.97 -7.83 31.27
C GLY A 217 9.75 -8.45 32.65
N ARG A 218 9.54 -7.61 33.66
CA ARG A 218 8.84 -8.03 34.89
C ARG A 218 7.38 -8.23 34.53
N LEU A 219 6.92 -9.48 34.54
CA LEU A 219 5.51 -9.84 34.39
C LEU A 219 4.67 -9.06 35.41
N ILE A 220 3.87 -8.10 34.96
CA ILE A 220 2.77 -7.55 35.75
C ILE A 220 1.52 -8.29 35.28
N SER A 221 0.95 -9.11 36.15
CA SER A 221 -0.28 -9.87 35.85
C SER A 221 -0.20 -10.85 34.66
N GLY A 222 0.97 -11.42 34.39
CA GLY A 222 1.13 -12.46 33.35
C GLY A 222 1.15 -11.96 31.90
N ILE A 223 1.13 -10.64 31.69
CA ILE A 223 1.14 -10.00 30.37
C ILE A 223 2.48 -9.27 30.18
N ASP A 224 3.17 -9.57 29.08
CA ASP A 224 4.42 -8.92 28.69
C ASP A 224 4.12 -7.61 27.95
N PHE A 225 4.23 -6.49 28.66
CA PHE A 225 4.07 -5.15 28.09
C PHE A 225 5.37 -4.73 27.41
N ASN A 226 5.50 -5.06 26.12
CA ASN A 226 6.43 -4.37 25.24
C ASN A 226 5.62 -3.28 24.52
N ASP A 227 6.10 -2.04 24.53
CA ASP A 227 5.43 -0.79 24.10
C ASP A 227 4.80 -0.79 22.68
N ASP A 228 4.90 -1.89 21.92
CA ASP A 228 4.40 -2.08 20.55
C ASP A 228 3.81 -3.51 20.31
N ARG A 229 3.59 -4.34 21.36
CA ARG A 229 3.00 -5.69 21.26
C ARG A 229 2.06 -5.97 22.43
N ILE A 230 0.81 -6.34 22.11
CA ILE A 230 -0.01 -7.18 22.99
C ILE A 230 0.27 -8.62 22.54
N ASN A 231 0.93 -9.41 23.38
CA ASN A 231 0.96 -10.87 23.26
C ASN A 231 -0.23 -11.46 24.02
#